data_AF-A0A5C3Q430-F1
#
_entry.id   AF-A0A5C3Q430-F1
#
_cell.length_a   1.000
_cell.length_b   1.000
_cell.length_c   1.000
_cell.angle_alpha   90.00
_cell.angle_beta   90.00
_cell.angle_gamma   90.00
#
_symmetry.space_group_name_H-M   'P 1'
#
loop_
_entity.id
_entity.type
_entity.pdbx_description
1 polymer ?
#
loop_
_entity_poly.entity_id
_entity_poly.type
_entity_poly.pdbx_seq_one_letter_code
_entity_poly.pdbx_strand_id
1 'polypeptide(L)' 'KLDVLKEFAAYATRAAVSPLFPVTYLEPVGEGYTLIGAGSSSSQKQNLCCSKCKEVRFCGRECQKVDWTNHKKLC' A
#
# COMPACT_ATOMS: atom_id res chain seq x y z
N LYS A 1 18.74 -5.87 -24.76
CA LYS A 1 18.15 -7.04 -24.04
C LYS A 1 16.78 -7.46 -24.60
N LEU A 2 16.31 -6.89 -25.73
CA LEU A 2 15.10 -7.32 -26.44
C LEU A 2 15.44 -8.16 -27.69
N ASP A 3 16.70 -8.18 -28.10
CA ASP A 3 17.18 -8.76 -29.36
C ASP A 3 17.15 -10.30 -29.37
N VAL A 4 17.38 -10.92 -28.21
CA VAL A 4 17.35 -12.38 -28.03
C VAL A 4 15.94 -12.95 -28.23
N LEU A 5 14.90 -12.18 -27.93
CA LEU A 5 13.51 -12.63 -28.08
C LEU A 5 13.05 -12.69 -29.54
N LYS A 6 13.74 -11.99 -30.46
CA LYS A 6 13.41 -11.98 -31.89
C LYS A 6 13.67 -13.33 -32.56
N GLU A 7 14.72 -14.04 -32.13
CA GLU A 7 15.09 -15.34 -32.69
C GLU A 7 14.04 -16.42 -32.41
N PHE A 8 13.31 -16.30 -31.30
CA PHE A 8 12.23 -17.22 -30.93
C PHE A 8 10.84 -16.82 -31.45
N ALA A 9 10.74 -15.72 -32.21
CA ALA A 9 9.46 -15.18 -32.66
C ALA A 9 8.66 -16.17 -33.53
N ALA A 10 9.34 -16.99 -34.35
CA ALA A 10 8.71 -17.99 -35.20
C ALA A 10 8.02 -19.13 -34.42
N TYR A 11 8.42 -19.35 -33.17
CA TYR A 11 7.89 -20.39 -32.29
C TYR A 11 6.93 -19.83 -31.22
N ALA A 12 6.72 -18.52 -31.18
CA ALA A 12 5.88 -17.87 -30.20
C ALA A 12 4.43 -17.76 -30.67
N THR A 13 3.49 -18.31 -29.92
CA THR A 13 2.06 -18.10 -30.15
C THR A 13 1.63 -16.79 -29.51
N ARG A 14 1.14 -15.85 -30.31
CA ARG A 14 0.50 -14.63 -29.80
C ARG A 14 -0.94 -14.95 -29.43
N ALA A 15 -1.29 -14.74 -28.16
CA ALA A 15 -2.66 -14.84 -27.68
C ALA A 15 -3.12 -13.48 -27.15
N ALA A 16 -4.32 -13.06 -27.55
CA ALA A 16 -5.02 -11.98 -26.89
C ALA A 16 -5.84 -12.60 -25.75
N VAL A 17 -5.42 -12.35 -24.53
CA VAL A 17 -6.20 -12.72 -23.34
C VAL A 17 -7.01 -11.48 -22.99
N SER A 18 -8.33 -11.61 -22.93
CA SER A 18 -9.19 -10.55 -22.39
C SER A 18 -8.66 -10.12 -21.03
N PRO A 19 -8.80 -8.84 -20.63
CA PRO A 19 -8.55 -8.45 -19.26
C PRO A 19 -9.28 -9.44 -18.36
N LEU A 20 -8.55 -10.07 -17.44
CA LEU A 20 -9.18 -10.94 -16.46
C LEU A 20 -10.13 -10.07 -15.65
N PHE A 21 -11.42 -10.17 -15.94
CA PHE A 21 -12.43 -9.58 -15.09
C PHE A 21 -12.39 -10.38 -13.78
N PRO A 22 -12.24 -9.72 -12.62
CA PRO A 22 -12.17 -10.42 -11.35
C PRO A 22 -13.42 -11.27 -11.20
N VAL A 23 -13.23 -12.58 -11.10
CA VAL A 23 -14.35 -13.49 -10.84
C VAL A 23 -14.71 -13.30 -9.39
N THR A 24 -15.81 -12.60 -9.13
CA THR A 24 -16.25 -12.12 -7.81
C THR A 24 -16.43 -13.22 -6.76
N TYR A 25 -16.42 -14.49 -7.16
CA TYR A 25 -16.52 -15.65 -6.27
C TYR A 25 -15.16 -16.32 -5.97
N LEU A 26 -14.14 -16.18 -6.83
CA LEU A 26 -12.83 -16.82 -6.64
C LEU A 26 -11.78 -15.91 -5.99
N GLU A 27 -11.97 -14.59 -6.01
CA GLU A 27 -11.07 -13.64 -5.35
C GLU A 27 -11.77 -12.97 -4.16
N PRO A 28 -11.12 -12.86 -2.99
CA PRO A 28 -11.58 -11.95 -1.96
C PRO A 28 -11.47 -10.52 -2.50
N VAL A 29 -12.57 -10.00 -3.06
CA VAL A 29 -12.69 -8.59 -3.43
C VAL A 29 -12.71 -7.80 -2.13
N GLY A 30 -11.57 -7.25 -1.71
CA GLY A 30 -11.56 -6.41 -0.52
C GLY A 30 -10.25 -6.03 0.15
N GLU A 31 -9.10 -6.61 -0.19
CA GLU A 31 -7.85 -6.25 0.50
C GLU A 31 -6.67 -6.12 -0.47
N GLY A 32 -6.34 -4.88 -0.85
CA GLY A 32 -4.97 -4.56 -1.30
C GLY A 32 -4.79 -3.90 -2.67
N TYR A 33 -5.83 -3.72 -3.49
CA TYR A 33 -5.73 -2.88 -4.68
C TYR A 33 -6.12 -1.44 -4.30
N THR A 34 -5.16 -0.52 -4.30
CA THR A 34 -5.45 0.92 -4.13
C THR A 34 -6.14 1.43 -5.39
N LEU A 35 -7.46 1.26 -5.47
CA LEU A 35 -8.26 2.08 -6.37
C LEU A 35 -8.12 3.52 -5.93
N ILE A 36 -7.50 4.31 -6.80
CA ILE A 36 -7.49 5.77 -6.72
C ILE A 36 -8.96 6.21 -6.84
N GLY A 37 -9.65 6.40 -5.72
CA GLY A 37 -10.94 7.10 -5.71
C GLY A 37 -12.12 6.49 -4.96
N ALA A 38 -12.00 5.40 -4.19
CA ALA A 38 -13.11 4.91 -3.37
C ALA A 38 -12.71 4.79 -1.90
N GLY A 39 -13.36 5.59 -1.06
CA GLY A 39 -13.10 5.67 0.39
C GLY A 39 -13.36 4.35 1.09
N SER A 40 -12.30 3.65 1.45
CA SER A 40 -12.35 2.56 2.42
C SER A 40 -12.35 3.17 3.82
N SER A 41 -13.47 3.08 4.53
CA SER A 41 -13.50 3.12 5.99
C SER A 41 -12.89 1.83 6.55
N SER A 42 -11.61 1.61 6.26
CA SER A 42 -10.79 0.78 7.12
C SER A 42 -10.52 1.62 8.37
N SER A 43 -10.75 1.01 9.54
CA SER A 43 -10.38 1.58 10.84
C SER A 43 -8.85 1.55 10.96
N GLN A 44 -8.17 2.25 10.05
CA GLN A 44 -6.75 2.53 10.10
C GLN A 44 -6.57 3.51 11.24
N LYS A 45 -6.12 3.00 12.39
CA LYS A 45 -5.76 3.83 13.53
C LYS A 45 -4.69 4.81 13.05
N GLN A 46 -5.10 6.06 12.79
CA GLN A 46 -4.21 7.09 12.27
C GLN A 46 -3.10 7.32 13.29
N ASN A 47 -1.85 7.13 12.87
CA ASN A 47 -0.70 7.39 13.74
C ASN A 47 -0.65 8.90 14.05
N LEU A 48 -0.67 9.23 15.34
CA LEU A 48 -0.63 10.61 15.83
C LEU A 48 0.79 11.16 15.70
N CYS A 49 0.98 12.19 14.89
CA CYS A 49 2.24 12.93 14.83
C CYS A 49 2.35 13.87 16.05
N CYS A 50 3.56 14.10 16.57
CA CYS A 50 3.76 15.13 17.59
C CYS A 50 3.30 16.50 17.08
N SER A 51 2.44 17.19 17.84
CA SER A 51 1.88 18.48 17.40
C SER A 51 2.92 19.61 17.35
N LYS A 52 4.08 19.46 18.01
CA LYS A 52 5.15 20.47 18.04
C LYS A 52 6.12 20.29 16.87
N CYS A 53 6.91 19.21 16.86
CA CYS A 53 7.91 18.96 15.82
C CYS A 53 7.34 18.33 14.55
N LYS A 54 6.25 17.56 14.64
CA LYS A 54 5.66 16.78 13.54
C LYS A 54 6.60 15.72 12.92
N GLU A 55 7.76 15.46 13.53
CA GLU A 55 8.76 14.51 13.01
C GLU A 55 8.49 13.08 13.48
N VAL A 56 8.10 12.91 14.75
CA VAL A 56 7.86 11.58 15.34
C VAL A 56 6.37 11.22 15.28
N ARG A 57 6.09 9.97 14.89
CA ARG A 57 4.74 9.40 14.84
C ARG A 57 4.54 8.40 15.97
N PHE A 58 3.37 8.47 16.61
CA PHE A 58 2.96 7.60 17.69
C PHE A 58 1.72 6.80 17.28
N CYS A 59 1.59 5.61 17.85
CA CYS A 59 0.39 4.79 17.69
C CYS A 59 -0.91 5.48 18.19
N GLY A 60 -0.76 6.53 19.01
CA GLY A 60 -1.83 7.29 19.66
C GLY A 60 -1.30 8.16 20.80
N ARG A 61 -2.21 8.87 21.49
CA ARG A 61 -1.86 9.78 22.60
C ARG A 61 -1.23 9.05 23.79
N GLU A 62 -1.62 7.81 24.02
CA GLU A 62 -1.07 6.93 25.06
C GLU A 62 0.44 6.71 24.83
N CYS A 63 0.81 6.29 23.61
CA CYS A 63 2.20 6.11 23.17
C CYS A 63 3.01 7.42 23.30
N GLN A 64 2.42 8.56 22.91
CA GLN A 64 3.07 9.87 23.04
C GLN A 64 3.36 10.23 24.51
N LYS A 65 2.43 9.94 25.43
CA LYS A 65 2.58 10.29 26.85
C LYS A 65 3.67 9.46 27.54
N VAL A 66 3.78 8.18 27.19
CA VAL A 66 4.84 7.29 27.68
C VAL A 66 6.22 7.78 27.21
N ASP A 67 6.34 8.14 25.93
CA ASP A 67 7.61 8.61 25.36
C ASP A 67 7.93 10.08 25.67
N TRP A 68 6.96 10.86 26.18
CA TRP A 68 7.12 12.31 26.41
C TRP A 68 8.32 12.68 27.30
N THR A 69 8.68 11.82 28.26
CA THR A 69 9.84 12.05 29.14
C THR A 69 11.17 12.08 28.39
N ASN A 70 11.27 11.30 27.31
CA ASN A 70 12.43 11.25 26.43
C ASN A 70 12.28 12.24 25.27
N HIS A 71 11.14 12.20 24.57
CA HIS A 71 10.86 13.02 23.40
C HIS A 71 10.96 14.52 23.69
N LYS A 72 10.51 15.01 24.85
CA LYS A 72 10.55 16.46 25.18
C LYS A 72 11.95 17.09 25.13
N LYS A 73 13.01 16.30 25.21
CA LYS A 73 14.39 16.78 25.12
C LYS A 73 14.84 17.07 23.68
N LEU A 74 14.23 16.37 22.72
CA LEU A 74 14.58 16.38 21.30
C LEU A 74 13.41 16.87 20.41
N CYS A 75 12.28 17.22 21.03
CA CYS A 75 11.07 17.72 20.38
C CYS A 75 11.24 19.16 19.91
#